data_AF-U7Q8S3-F1
#
_entry.id   AF-U7Q8S3-F1
#
_cell.length_a   1.000
_cell.length_b   1.000
_cell.length_c   1.000
_cell.angle_alpha   90.00
_cell.angle_beta   90.00
_cell.angle_gamma   90.00
#
_symmetry.space_group_name_H-M   'P 1'
#
loop_
_entity.id
_entity.type
_entity.pdbx_description
1 polymer ?
#
loop_
_entity_poly.entity_id
_entity_poly.type
_entity_poly.pdbx_seq_one_letter_code
_entity_poly.pdbx_strand_id
1 'polypeptide(L)'
;WCYQYVVINDYLRAVCDPNIVDDILLNGPRFYLPGFSGNSVFMPLEFSVAGFRFGHSMIRPFYQLNRQSQVKIMNLLGVSKDRPQESDLLEKNGDNYQLKKSFSVDWENFVRFVPDEPIPNVARKIDPKISQGLFDLQLDGVRANTFMSHLAQRNLVRGYSLSLPTGQKMAKAFGFQPLTKEDLIDKEPNEKLKQALEYGNFGDRTPLWYYILKEAALQTGGNTLGAVGSSIVAETLIGLVKQDPNSYLNHLHNPAVRPNGIRIPRLYGRASIINSIGDILSCAGVR
;
A
#
# COMPACT_ATOMS: atom_id res chain seq x y z
N TRP A 1 -2.58 -12.98 15.62
CA TRP A 1 -3.86 -12.25 15.67
C TRP A 1 -3.70 -10.74 15.65
N CYS A 2 -2.89 -10.11 16.51
CA CYS A 2 -2.74 -8.65 16.55
C CYS A 2 -2.40 -8.03 15.19
N TYR A 3 -1.42 -8.58 14.47
CA TYR A 3 -1.06 -8.12 13.13
C TYR A 3 -2.23 -8.24 12.14
N GLN A 4 -2.90 -9.39 12.08
CA GLN A 4 -4.08 -9.60 11.22
C GLN A 4 -5.20 -8.59 11.56
N TYR A 5 -5.44 -8.34 12.86
CA TYR A 5 -6.44 -7.39 13.31
C TYR A 5 -6.10 -5.97 12.85
N VAL A 6 -4.87 -5.51 13.04
CA VAL A 6 -4.41 -4.18 12.59
C VAL A 6 -4.47 -4.07 11.06
N VAL A 7 -4.07 -5.11 10.32
CA VAL A 7 -4.19 -5.10 8.85
C VAL A 7 -5.63 -4.87 8.42
N ILE A 8 -6.61 -5.54 9.02
CA ILE A 8 -8.01 -5.45 8.60
C ILE A 8 -8.74 -4.23 9.15
N ASN A 9 -8.53 -3.91 10.43
CA ASN A 9 -9.35 -2.93 11.14
C ASN A 9 -8.69 -1.55 11.28
N ASP A 10 -7.40 -1.43 10.99
CA ASP A 10 -6.68 -0.15 10.97
C ASP A 10 -6.24 0.16 9.54
N TYR A 11 -5.34 -0.65 8.98
CA TYR A 11 -4.75 -0.41 7.66
C TYR A 11 -5.78 -0.42 6.52
N LEU A 12 -6.56 -1.51 6.34
CA LEU A 12 -7.54 -1.58 5.25
C LEU A 12 -8.58 -0.47 5.34
N ARG A 13 -9.03 -0.12 6.55
CA ARG A 13 -9.98 1.00 6.76
C ARG A 13 -9.37 2.37 6.42
N ALA A 14 -8.05 2.51 6.56
CA ALA A 14 -7.35 3.74 6.22
C ALA A 14 -7.06 3.88 4.72
N VAL A 15 -6.88 2.77 3.99
CA VAL A 15 -6.47 2.81 2.57
C VAL A 15 -7.54 2.38 1.57
N CYS A 16 -8.57 1.64 1.97
CA CYS A 16 -9.68 1.22 1.12
C CYS A 16 -10.96 1.99 1.46
N ASP A 17 -11.96 1.93 0.59
CA ASP A 17 -13.33 2.34 0.92
C ASP A 17 -13.86 1.51 2.11
N PRO A 18 -14.19 2.15 3.25
CA PRO A 18 -14.67 1.45 4.44
C PRO A 18 -15.93 0.61 4.18
N ASN A 19 -16.82 1.06 3.29
CA ASN A 19 -18.06 0.33 2.98
C ASN A 19 -17.77 -1.00 2.28
N ILE A 20 -16.76 -1.03 1.40
CA ILE A 20 -16.33 -2.26 0.72
C ILE A 20 -15.67 -3.21 1.73
N VAL A 21 -14.84 -2.69 2.64
CA VAL A 21 -14.22 -3.49 3.71
C VAL A 21 -15.31 -4.11 4.60
N ASP A 22 -16.29 -3.32 5.02
CA ASP A 22 -17.40 -3.77 5.87
C ASP A 22 -18.29 -4.80 5.16
N ASP A 23 -18.62 -4.59 3.89
CA ASP A 23 -19.34 -5.57 3.06
C ASP A 23 -18.63 -6.92 3.02
N ILE A 24 -17.32 -6.94 2.75
CA ILE A 24 -16.53 -8.18 2.66
C ILE A 24 -16.39 -8.87 4.03
N LEU A 25 -16.28 -8.10 5.11
CA LEU A 25 -16.24 -8.66 6.46
C LEU A 25 -17.57 -9.34 6.82
N LEU A 26 -18.69 -8.67 6.53
CA LEU A 26 -20.04 -9.15 6.82
C LEU A 26 -20.47 -10.31 5.91
N ASN A 27 -20.34 -10.14 4.60
CA ASN A 27 -20.89 -11.04 3.59
C ASN A 27 -19.88 -12.05 3.05
N GLY A 28 -18.59 -11.86 3.34
CA GLY A 28 -17.53 -12.70 2.78
C GLY A 28 -16.90 -12.13 1.52
N PRO A 29 -15.68 -12.56 1.17
CA PRO A 29 -15.09 -12.30 -0.14
C PRO A 29 -15.98 -12.91 -1.23
N ARG A 30 -16.31 -12.13 -2.26
CA ARG A 30 -17.13 -12.55 -3.39
C ARG A 30 -16.28 -13.01 -4.58
N PHE A 31 -15.10 -12.42 -4.74
CA PHE A 31 -14.28 -12.57 -5.94
C PHE A 31 -13.01 -13.38 -5.67
N TYR A 32 -12.51 -13.36 -4.44
CA TYR A 32 -11.35 -14.16 -4.05
C TYR A 32 -11.76 -15.41 -3.25
N LEU A 33 -11.86 -16.55 -3.95
CA LEU A 33 -12.35 -17.82 -3.40
C LEU A 33 -11.34 -18.98 -3.56
N PRO A 34 -10.12 -18.89 -3.02
CA PRO A 34 -9.15 -19.98 -3.14
C PRO A 34 -9.64 -21.29 -2.48
N GLY A 35 -10.43 -21.21 -1.40
CA GLY A 35 -10.86 -22.39 -0.62
C GLY A 35 -12.08 -23.16 -1.15
N PHE A 36 -12.96 -22.56 -1.96
CA PHE A 36 -14.17 -23.24 -2.45
C PHE A 36 -13.92 -24.12 -3.68
N SER A 37 -12.82 -23.89 -4.40
CA SER A 37 -12.45 -24.62 -5.63
C SER A 37 -11.45 -25.76 -5.40
N GLY A 38 -11.05 -26.02 -4.15
CA GLY A 38 -9.99 -26.99 -3.82
C GLY A 38 -8.57 -26.51 -4.14
N ASN A 39 -8.39 -25.24 -4.50
CA ASN A 39 -7.08 -24.66 -4.78
C ASN A 39 -6.36 -24.23 -3.49
N SER A 40 -5.04 -24.35 -3.47
CA SER A 40 -4.21 -23.74 -2.44
C SER A 40 -4.41 -22.22 -2.43
N VAL A 41 -4.36 -21.62 -1.25
CA VAL A 41 -4.31 -20.17 -1.07
C VAL A 41 -3.21 -19.57 -1.96
N PHE A 42 -3.53 -18.56 -2.76
CA PHE A 42 -2.60 -17.92 -3.70
C PHE A 42 -2.74 -16.41 -3.70
N MET A 43 -1.70 -15.69 -4.13
CA MET A 43 -1.77 -14.24 -4.31
C MET A 43 -2.21 -13.90 -5.74
N PRO A 44 -3.34 -13.20 -5.97
CA PRO A 44 -3.78 -12.81 -7.31
C PRO A 44 -2.77 -11.89 -8.02
N LEU A 45 -2.72 -11.96 -9.35
CA LEU A 45 -1.86 -11.08 -10.15
C LEU A 45 -2.39 -9.63 -10.11
N GLU A 46 -3.71 -9.46 -10.13
CA GLU A 46 -4.39 -8.17 -9.98
C GLU A 46 -3.97 -7.49 -8.67
N PHE A 47 -3.84 -8.25 -7.59
CA PHE A 47 -3.34 -7.75 -6.32
C PHE A 47 -1.85 -7.39 -6.39
N SER A 48 -0.98 -8.33 -6.77
CA SER A 48 0.48 -8.19 -6.66
C SER A 48 1.12 -7.25 -7.70
N VAL A 49 0.49 -7.12 -8.87
CA VAL A 49 1.04 -6.38 -10.02
C VAL A 49 0.31 -5.06 -10.27
N ALA A 50 -0.90 -4.87 -9.75
CA ALA A 50 -1.64 -3.62 -9.90
C ALA A 50 -2.14 -3.07 -8.56
N GLY A 51 -3.12 -3.72 -7.92
CA GLY A 51 -3.81 -3.26 -6.71
C GLY A 51 -2.82 -2.81 -5.64
N PHE A 52 -2.04 -3.73 -5.08
CA PHE A 52 -1.11 -3.45 -3.98
C PHE A 52 0.15 -2.66 -4.36
N ARG A 53 0.20 -2.11 -5.58
CA ARG A 53 1.23 -1.15 -6.03
C ARG A 53 0.73 0.29 -6.05
N PHE A 54 -0.47 0.56 -5.52
CA PHE A 54 -0.97 1.93 -5.31
C PHE A 54 -0.01 2.75 -4.43
N GLY A 55 0.69 2.09 -3.50
CA GLY A 55 1.63 2.72 -2.58
C GLY A 55 2.77 3.49 -3.26
N HIS A 56 3.09 3.20 -4.53
CA HIS A 56 4.08 3.97 -5.27
C HIS A 56 3.70 5.46 -5.45
N SER A 57 2.40 5.77 -5.52
CA SER A 57 1.89 7.15 -5.59
C SER A 57 1.98 7.87 -4.24
N MET A 58 1.93 7.11 -3.14
CA MET A 58 1.92 7.63 -1.76
C MET A 58 3.30 8.09 -1.25
N ILE A 59 4.38 7.74 -1.97
CA ILE A 59 5.75 8.01 -1.56
C ILE A 59 6.05 9.52 -1.58
N ARG A 60 6.62 10.02 -0.48
CA ARG A 60 7.10 11.40 -0.35
C ARG A 60 8.55 11.52 -0.86
N PRO A 61 8.96 12.70 -1.36
CA PRO A 61 10.35 12.95 -1.73
C PRO A 61 11.31 12.98 -0.53
N PHE A 62 10.80 13.28 0.67
CA PHE A 62 11.57 13.32 1.91
C PHE A 62 10.73 12.85 3.11
N TYR A 63 11.42 12.37 4.15
CA TYR A 63 10.83 11.96 5.42
C TYR A 63 11.64 12.53 6.57
N GLN A 64 10.96 13.13 7.54
CA GLN A 64 11.56 13.49 8.82
C GLN A 64 11.70 12.21 9.65
N LEU A 65 12.90 11.68 9.83
CA LEU A 65 13.07 10.43 10.59
C LEU A 65 13.00 10.72 12.09
N ASN A 66 13.71 11.76 12.53
CA ASN A 66 13.76 12.20 13.91
C ASN A 66 13.95 13.71 13.97
N ARG A 67 13.97 14.33 15.16
CA ARG A 67 14.13 15.80 15.32
C ARG A 67 15.35 16.40 14.61
N GLN A 68 16.41 15.62 14.40
CA GLN A 68 17.69 16.10 13.87
C GLN A 68 17.93 15.68 12.42
N SER A 69 17.15 14.73 11.89
CA SER A 69 17.43 14.07 10.61
C SER A 69 16.22 14.06 9.69
N GLN A 70 16.42 14.62 8.50
CA GLN A 70 15.52 14.49 7.37
C GLN A 70 16.25 13.77 6.23
N VAL A 71 15.58 12.77 5.65
CA VAL A 71 16.16 11.94 4.60
C VAL A 71 15.37 12.08 3.32
N LYS A 72 16.09 12.30 2.21
CA LYS A 72 15.51 12.22 0.86
C LYS A 72 15.32 10.76 0.50
N ILE A 73 14.13 10.39 0.02
CA ILE A 73 13.81 8.99 -0.29
C ILE A 73 14.77 8.37 -1.31
N MET A 74 15.32 9.20 -2.20
CA MET A 74 16.29 8.77 -3.22
C MET A 74 17.62 8.30 -2.65
N ASN A 75 18.03 8.83 -1.50
CA ASN A 75 19.23 8.38 -0.82
C ASN A 75 19.01 6.98 -0.21
N LEU A 76 17.76 6.57 0.01
CA LEU A 76 17.41 5.24 0.52
C LEU A 76 17.16 4.22 -0.60
N LEU A 77 16.56 4.64 -1.72
CA LEU A 77 16.13 3.74 -2.81
C LEU A 77 17.20 3.49 -3.89
N GLY A 78 18.33 4.21 -3.90
CA GLY A 78 19.39 4.01 -4.88
C GLY A 78 20.19 2.70 -4.72
N VAL A 79 20.83 2.22 -5.80
CA VAL A 79 21.75 1.07 -5.73
C VAL A 79 22.87 1.35 -4.73
N SER A 80 23.19 0.37 -3.89
CA SER A 80 24.26 0.44 -2.88
C SER A 80 25.63 0.90 -3.37
N LYS A 81 25.93 0.81 -4.68
CA LYS A 81 27.26 1.14 -5.24
C LYS A 81 27.46 2.62 -5.55
N ASP A 82 26.37 3.38 -5.74
CA ASP A 82 26.41 4.81 -6.08
C ASP A 82 25.87 5.70 -4.95
N ARG A 83 25.48 5.10 -3.82
CA ARG A 83 25.04 5.85 -2.64
C ARG A 83 26.26 6.45 -1.94
N PRO A 84 26.24 7.74 -1.58
CA PRO A 84 27.27 8.30 -0.71
C PRO A 84 27.37 7.45 0.57
N GLN A 85 28.57 7.18 1.08
CA GLN A 85 28.77 6.32 2.27
C GLN A 85 28.01 6.85 3.51
N GLU A 86 27.73 8.16 3.55
CA GLU A 86 26.88 8.77 4.57
C GLU A 86 25.43 8.24 4.55
N SER A 87 24.96 7.76 3.40
CA SER A 87 23.64 7.16 3.17
C SER A 87 23.56 5.67 3.56
N ASP A 88 24.69 5.04 3.94
CA ASP A 88 24.64 3.71 4.55
C ASP A 88 23.90 3.77 5.88
N LEU A 89 22.93 2.88 6.06
CA LEU A 89 22.09 2.86 7.27
C LEU A 89 22.90 2.51 8.52
N LEU A 90 23.96 1.72 8.35
CA LEU A 90 24.75 1.16 9.43
C LEU A 90 26.11 1.85 9.55
N GLU A 91 26.61 1.91 10.77
CA GLU A 91 27.99 2.28 11.11
C GLU A 91 28.66 1.15 11.91
N LYS A 92 29.99 1.07 11.86
CA LYS A 92 30.73 0.11 12.67
C LYS A 92 30.67 0.50 14.15
N ASN A 93 30.46 -0.48 15.01
CA ASN A 93 30.56 -0.39 16.46
C ASN A 93 31.42 -1.56 16.96
N GLY A 94 32.72 -1.32 17.09
CA GLY A 94 33.71 -2.38 17.30
C GLY A 94 33.73 -3.36 16.12
N ASP A 95 33.57 -4.65 16.43
CA ASP A 95 33.46 -5.73 15.44
C ASP A 95 32.04 -5.92 14.88
N ASN A 96 31.06 -5.16 15.38
CA ASN A 96 29.65 -5.23 14.97
C ASN A 96 29.23 -4.00 14.14
N TYR A 97 28.00 -4.04 13.64
CA TYR A 97 27.34 -2.91 12.99
C TYR A 97 26.11 -2.48 13.79
N GLN A 98 25.86 -1.18 13.84
CA GLN A 98 24.66 -0.60 14.45
C GLN A 98 24.00 0.42 13.52
N LEU A 99 22.72 0.68 13.72
CA LEU A 99 22.01 1.75 13.01
C LEU A 99 22.61 3.11 13.40
N LYS A 100 22.95 3.96 12.42
CA LYS A 100 23.39 5.33 12.72
C LYS A 100 22.27 6.09 13.40
N LYS A 101 22.60 6.94 14.38
CA LYS A 101 21.61 7.80 15.06
C LYS A 101 20.82 8.69 14.10
N SER A 102 21.42 9.13 12.99
CA SER A 102 20.70 9.88 11.95
C SER A 102 19.59 9.08 11.26
N PHE A 103 19.60 7.75 11.35
CA PHE A 103 18.58 6.86 10.81
C PHE A 103 17.65 6.29 11.88
N SER A 104 17.80 6.68 13.16
CA SER A 104 16.81 6.31 14.18
C SER A 104 15.48 6.99 13.87
N VAL A 105 14.39 6.24 14.05
CA VAL A 105 13.04 6.70 13.73
C VAL A 105 12.35 7.14 15.02
N ASP A 106 11.97 8.41 15.08
CA ASP A 106 11.00 8.92 16.04
C ASP A 106 9.62 8.58 15.47
N TRP A 107 8.97 7.56 16.05
CA TRP A 107 7.74 6.99 15.48
C TRP A 107 6.54 7.95 15.54
N GLU A 108 6.56 8.96 16.42
CA GLU A 108 5.63 10.09 16.43
C GLU A 108 5.55 10.80 15.06
N ASN A 109 6.59 10.70 14.24
CA ASN A 109 6.58 11.26 12.89
C ASN A 109 5.69 10.49 11.89
N PHE A 110 5.32 9.24 12.21
CA PHE A 110 4.69 8.28 11.29
C PHE A 110 3.40 7.69 11.83
N VAL A 111 3.27 7.59 13.15
CA VAL A 111 2.16 6.93 13.82
C VAL A 111 1.58 7.87 14.86
N ARG A 112 0.25 7.93 14.92
CA ARG A 112 -0.46 8.70 15.93
C ARG A 112 -0.60 7.88 17.21
N PHE A 113 0.08 8.30 18.27
CA PHE A 113 -0.04 7.71 19.60
C PHE A 113 -1.12 8.40 20.45
N VAL A 114 -1.32 9.70 20.24
CA VAL A 114 -2.32 10.52 20.94
C VAL A 114 -3.31 11.10 19.93
N PRO A 115 -4.63 11.07 20.20
CA PRO A 115 -5.61 11.77 19.38
C PRO A 115 -5.23 13.24 19.17
N ASP A 116 -5.52 13.77 17.98
CA ASP A 116 -5.34 15.18 17.61
C ASP A 116 -3.90 15.71 17.46
N GLU A 117 -2.87 14.88 17.66
CA GLU A 117 -1.50 15.27 17.27
C GLU A 117 -1.31 15.25 15.74
N PRO A 118 -0.71 16.31 15.17
CA PRO A 118 -0.41 16.37 13.74
C PRO A 118 0.69 15.36 13.40
N ILE A 119 0.46 14.55 12.36
CA ILE A 119 1.45 13.59 11.87
C ILE A 119 2.33 14.30 10.82
N PRO A 120 3.64 14.42 11.01
CA PRO A 120 4.54 15.11 10.08
C PRO A 120 4.71 14.43 8.72
N ASN A 121 4.75 13.09 8.69
CA ASN A 121 5.00 12.31 7.48
C ASN A 121 3.73 11.67 6.89
N VAL A 122 2.64 12.43 6.76
CA VAL A 122 1.43 11.94 6.08
C VAL A 122 1.75 11.59 4.63
N ALA A 123 1.29 10.42 4.21
CA ALA A 123 1.44 9.91 2.86
C ALA A 123 0.89 10.87 1.80
N ARG A 124 1.44 10.81 0.58
CA ARG A 124 0.84 11.48 -0.58
C ARG A 124 -0.49 10.82 -0.94
N LYS A 125 -1.32 11.57 -1.66
CA LYS A 125 -2.58 11.07 -2.22
C LYS A 125 -2.34 9.88 -3.15
N ILE A 126 -3.34 9.01 -3.25
CA ILE A 126 -3.39 7.95 -4.26
C ILE A 126 -3.91 8.58 -5.55
N ASP A 127 -3.01 8.89 -6.48
CA ASP A 127 -3.33 9.47 -7.77
C ASP A 127 -2.38 8.96 -8.88
N PRO A 128 -2.62 9.27 -10.18
CA PRO A 128 -1.73 8.85 -11.27
C PRO A 128 -0.34 9.53 -11.28
N LYS A 129 0.01 10.31 -10.27
CA LYS A 129 1.31 10.98 -10.15
C LYS A 129 2.21 10.15 -9.24
N ILE A 130 3.50 10.13 -9.57
CA ILE A 130 4.54 9.52 -8.74
C ILE A 130 5.63 10.54 -8.45
N SER A 131 6.29 10.40 -7.30
CA SER A 131 7.37 11.29 -6.90
C SER A 131 8.53 11.23 -7.89
N GLN A 132 9.13 12.38 -8.22
CA GLN A 132 10.16 12.52 -9.26
C GLN A 132 11.35 11.55 -9.06
N GLY A 133 11.67 11.21 -7.81
CA GLY A 133 12.71 10.26 -7.50
C GLY A 133 12.47 8.84 -8.05
N LEU A 134 11.22 8.39 -8.14
CA LEU A 134 10.91 7.02 -8.55
C LEU A 134 11.07 6.77 -10.06
N PHE A 135 11.37 7.82 -10.83
CA PHE A 135 11.67 7.70 -12.25
C PHE A 135 13.10 7.20 -12.50
N ASP A 136 14.05 7.38 -11.58
CA ASP A 136 15.47 7.10 -11.81
C ASP A 136 16.02 5.98 -10.90
N LEU A 137 15.24 4.92 -10.70
CA LEU A 137 15.66 3.78 -9.89
C LEU A 137 16.59 2.87 -10.70
N GLN A 138 17.90 3.12 -10.56
CA GLN A 138 18.92 2.13 -10.84
C GLN A 138 18.72 1.00 -9.81
N LEU A 139 18.48 -0.23 -10.25
CA LEU A 139 18.36 -1.39 -9.35
C LEU A 139 19.44 -2.45 -9.61
N ASP A 140 20.08 -2.45 -10.78
CA ASP A 140 20.93 -3.56 -11.22
C ASP A 140 22.42 -3.20 -11.40
N GLY A 141 22.89 -2.04 -10.91
CA GLY A 141 24.31 -1.65 -10.95
C GLY A 141 24.92 -1.48 -12.36
N VAL A 142 24.15 -1.72 -13.41
CA VAL A 142 24.43 -1.31 -14.78
C VAL A 142 23.73 0.04 -14.96
N ARG A 143 24.46 1.05 -15.43
CA ARG A 143 23.86 2.25 -16.06
C ARG A 143 23.11 1.79 -17.31
N ALA A 144 21.97 1.14 -17.11
CA ALA A 144 21.14 0.70 -18.18
C ALA A 144 20.44 1.97 -18.67
N ASN A 145 21.05 2.61 -19.65
CA ASN A 145 20.51 3.70 -20.45
C ASN A 145 19.33 3.18 -21.31
N THR A 146 18.39 2.49 -20.67
CA THR A 146 17.43 1.58 -21.28
C THR A 146 16.07 1.78 -20.64
N PHE A 147 15.05 1.42 -21.42
CA PHE A 147 13.60 1.32 -21.16
C PHE A 147 13.14 0.84 -19.76
N MET A 148 14.05 0.41 -18.87
CA MET A 148 13.75 -0.18 -17.57
C MET A 148 14.03 0.73 -16.37
N SER A 149 14.65 1.91 -16.48
CA SER A 149 14.90 2.77 -15.29
C SER A 149 13.63 3.31 -14.60
N HIS A 150 12.52 3.41 -15.33
CA HIS A 150 11.28 4.03 -14.87
C HIS A 150 10.30 3.03 -14.23
N LEU A 151 10.01 3.21 -12.93
CA LEU A 151 9.08 2.35 -12.16
C LEU A 151 7.70 2.23 -12.81
N ALA A 152 7.12 3.35 -13.27
CA ALA A 152 5.81 3.36 -13.91
C ALA A 152 5.79 2.52 -15.19
N GLN A 153 6.80 2.66 -16.04
CA GLN A 153 6.93 1.90 -17.28
C GLN A 153 7.08 0.41 -17.01
N ARG A 154 7.98 0.02 -16.08
CA ARG A 154 8.12 -1.38 -15.63
C ARG A 154 6.79 -1.95 -15.15
N ASN A 155 6.02 -1.16 -14.40
CA ASN A 155 4.75 -1.60 -13.88
C ASN A 155 3.71 -1.86 -14.99
N LEU A 156 3.58 -0.93 -15.93
CA LEU A 156 2.66 -1.05 -17.06
C LEU A 156 3.05 -2.23 -17.98
N VAL A 157 4.33 -2.36 -18.32
CA VAL A 157 4.84 -3.46 -19.16
C VAL A 157 4.65 -4.81 -18.47
N ARG A 158 4.91 -4.90 -17.15
CA ARG A 158 4.70 -6.14 -16.39
C ARG A 158 3.23 -6.53 -16.36
N GLY A 159 2.33 -5.56 -16.14
CA GLY A 159 0.89 -5.81 -16.18
C GLY A 159 0.42 -6.34 -17.54
N TYR A 160 0.93 -5.75 -18.63
CA TYR A 160 0.68 -6.22 -19.98
C TYR A 160 1.24 -7.64 -20.23
N SER A 161 2.50 -7.88 -19.85
CA SER A 161 3.18 -9.18 -20.08
C SER A 161 2.52 -10.32 -19.32
N LEU A 162 1.93 -10.04 -18.16
CA LEU A 162 1.17 -11.00 -17.35
C LEU A 162 -0.32 -11.05 -17.71
N SER A 163 -0.72 -10.39 -18.81
CA SER A 163 -2.09 -10.38 -19.31
C SER A 163 -3.12 -9.95 -18.27
N LEU A 164 -2.80 -8.94 -17.45
CA LEU A 164 -3.76 -8.41 -16.50
C LEU A 164 -5.01 -7.87 -17.22
N PRO A 165 -6.20 -8.06 -16.63
CA PRO A 165 -7.42 -7.44 -17.15
C PRO A 165 -7.30 -5.91 -17.12
N THR A 166 -8.03 -5.23 -18.00
CA THR A 166 -8.12 -3.77 -17.97
C THR A 166 -8.96 -3.33 -16.77
N GLY A 167 -8.78 -2.07 -16.34
CA GLY A 167 -9.56 -1.51 -15.25
C GLY A 167 -11.07 -1.55 -15.49
N GLN A 168 -11.50 -1.24 -16.72
CA GLN A 168 -12.90 -1.31 -17.13
C GLN A 168 -13.45 -2.75 -17.04
N LYS A 169 -12.64 -3.75 -17.41
CA LYS A 169 -13.05 -5.16 -17.31
C LYS A 169 -13.22 -5.58 -15.86
N MET A 170 -12.31 -5.14 -14.98
CA MET A 170 -12.42 -5.37 -13.53
C MET A 170 -13.66 -4.69 -12.93
N ALA A 171 -13.91 -3.41 -13.26
CA ALA A 171 -15.09 -2.70 -12.80
C ALA A 171 -16.39 -3.44 -13.16
N LYS A 172 -16.52 -3.88 -14.43
CA LYS A 172 -17.68 -4.67 -14.88
C LYS A 172 -17.79 -6.01 -14.14
N ALA A 173 -16.67 -6.72 -13.96
CA ALA A 173 -16.66 -8.01 -13.25
C ALA A 173 -17.09 -7.86 -11.78
N PHE A 174 -16.79 -6.74 -11.15
CA PHE A 174 -17.22 -6.42 -9.79
C PHE A 174 -18.61 -5.78 -9.70
N GLY A 175 -19.27 -5.50 -10.83
CA GLY A 175 -20.59 -4.87 -10.89
C GLY A 175 -20.57 -3.36 -10.68
N PHE A 176 -19.41 -2.70 -10.81
CA PHE A 176 -19.30 -1.24 -10.77
C PHE A 176 -19.45 -0.62 -12.16
N GLN A 177 -19.86 0.65 -12.20
CA GLN A 177 -19.79 1.45 -13.42
C GLN A 177 -18.31 1.75 -13.73
N PRO A 178 -17.80 1.36 -14.91
CA PRO A 178 -16.44 1.68 -15.30
C PRO A 178 -16.23 3.19 -15.48
N LEU A 179 -15.02 3.67 -15.19
CA LEU A 179 -14.60 5.01 -15.59
C LEU A 179 -14.75 5.17 -17.10
N THR A 180 -15.31 6.31 -17.50
CA THR A 180 -15.58 6.63 -18.89
C THR A 180 -14.33 7.19 -19.57
N LYS A 181 -14.35 7.27 -20.92
CA LYS A 181 -13.32 8.00 -21.66
C LYS A 181 -13.21 9.46 -21.21
N GLU A 182 -14.33 10.08 -20.85
CA GLU A 182 -14.36 11.45 -20.35
C GLU A 182 -13.57 11.58 -19.04
N ASP A 183 -13.74 10.62 -18.13
CA ASP A 183 -13.03 10.57 -16.85
C ASP A 183 -11.52 10.31 -17.00
N LEU A 184 -11.16 9.48 -17.98
CA LEU A 184 -9.80 9.00 -18.19
C LEU A 184 -8.97 9.94 -19.08
N ILE A 185 -9.58 10.56 -20.08
CA ILE A 185 -8.89 11.31 -21.14
C ILE A 185 -9.41 12.73 -21.28
N ASP A 186 -10.71 12.91 -21.53
CA ASP A 186 -11.20 14.20 -22.04
C ASP A 186 -11.05 15.32 -21.00
N LYS A 187 -11.20 14.98 -19.71
CA LYS A 187 -10.97 15.87 -18.56
C LYS A 187 -9.50 16.02 -18.15
N GLU A 188 -8.54 15.40 -18.84
CA GLU A 188 -7.12 15.54 -18.49
C GLU A 188 -6.60 16.92 -18.93
N PRO A 189 -6.23 17.82 -17.99
CA PRO A 189 -5.78 19.16 -18.33
C PRO A 189 -4.37 19.20 -18.93
N ASN A 190 -3.56 18.16 -18.75
CA ASN A 190 -2.22 18.10 -19.34
C ASN A 190 -2.29 17.53 -20.77
N GLU A 191 -2.17 18.41 -21.77
CA GLU A 191 -2.25 18.04 -23.19
C GLU A 191 -1.27 16.91 -23.60
N LYS A 192 -0.05 16.89 -23.06
CA LYS A 192 0.92 15.82 -23.37
C LYS A 192 0.46 14.47 -22.79
N LEU A 193 -0.05 14.48 -21.57
CA LEU A 193 -0.58 13.27 -20.94
C LEU A 193 -1.84 12.80 -21.68
N LYS A 194 -2.75 13.72 -22.02
CA LYS A 194 -3.94 13.43 -22.81
C LYS A 194 -3.61 12.73 -24.12
N GLN A 195 -2.68 13.29 -24.90
CA GLN A 195 -2.20 12.68 -26.15
C GLN A 195 -1.61 11.28 -25.92
N ALA A 196 -0.83 11.08 -24.84
CA ALA A 196 -0.27 9.78 -24.52
C ALA A 196 -1.35 8.75 -24.15
N LEU A 197 -2.39 9.17 -23.41
CA LEU A 197 -3.52 8.32 -23.03
C LEU A 197 -4.38 7.94 -24.24
N GLU A 198 -4.60 8.89 -25.16
CA GLU A 198 -5.28 8.63 -26.44
C GLU A 198 -4.50 7.64 -27.30
N TYR A 199 -3.19 7.88 -27.48
CA TYR A 199 -2.31 6.99 -28.22
C TYR A 199 -2.28 5.57 -27.64
N GLY A 200 -2.24 5.45 -26.31
CA GLY A 200 -2.29 4.17 -25.60
C GLY A 200 -3.66 3.49 -25.60
N ASN A 201 -4.70 4.15 -26.13
CA ASN A 201 -6.10 3.73 -26.04
C ASN A 201 -6.57 3.47 -24.59
N PHE A 202 -6.20 4.37 -23.67
CA PHE A 202 -6.56 4.24 -22.27
C PHE A 202 -8.04 4.55 -22.02
N GLY A 203 -8.79 5.10 -22.99
CA GLY A 203 -10.23 5.33 -22.85
C GLY A 203 -11.03 4.03 -22.74
N ASP A 204 -10.62 3.00 -23.48
CA ASP A 204 -11.32 1.71 -23.54
C ASP A 204 -10.55 0.57 -22.88
N ARG A 205 -9.21 0.65 -22.86
CA ARG A 205 -8.32 -0.43 -22.41
C ARG A 205 -7.28 0.07 -21.41
N THR A 206 -7.73 0.75 -20.35
CA THR A 206 -6.81 1.27 -19.34
C THR A 206 -6.09 0.13 -18.61
N PRO A 207 -4.75 0.15 -18.53
CA PRO A 207 -4.01 -0.76 -17.66
C PRO A 207 -4.49 -0.64 -16.21
N LEU A 208 -4.68 -1.79 -15.55
CA LEU A 208 -5.33 -1.86 -14.23
C LEU A 208 -4.70 -0.96 -13.17
N TRP A 209 -3.37 -0.89 -13.11
CA TRP A 209 -2.69 -0.04 -12.14
C TRP A 209 -2.98 1.44 -12.34
N TYR A 210 -2.92 1.94 -13.57
CA TYR A 210 -3.27 3.34 -13.86
C TYR A 210 -4.74 3.61 -13.55
N TYR A 211 -5.63 2.68 -13.92
CA TYR A 211 -7.06 2.80 -13.65
C TYR A 211 -7.33 2.95 -12.15
N ILE A 212 -6.76 2.10 -11.30
CA ILE A 212 -6.94 2.14 -9.84
C ILE A 212 -6.49 3.50 -9.26
N LEU A 213 -5.37 4.04 -9.75
CA LEU A 213 -4.87 5.34 -9.32
C LEU A 213 -5.78 6.50 -9.77
N LYS A 214 -6.26 6.48 -11.02
CA LYS A 214 -7.20 7.49 -11.53
C LYS A 214 -8.56 7.40 -10.83
N GLU A 215 -9.02 6.18 -10.57
CA GLU A 215 -10.25 5.89 -9.83
C GLU A 215 -10.20 6.47 -8.42
N ALA A 216 -9.11 6.23 -7.67
CA ALA A 216 -8.91 6.82 -6.36
C ALA A 216 -8.93 8.36 -6.41
N ALA A 217 -8.23 8.96 -7.37
CA ALA A 217 -8.20 10.41 -7.54
C ALA A 217 -9.59 11.00 -7.78
N LEU A 218 -10.43 10.33 -8.58
CA LEU A 218 -11.77 10.80 -8.95
C LEU A 218 -12.84 10.53 -7.88
N GLN A 219 -12.86 9.33 -7.30
CA GLN A 219 -13.93 8.91 -6.38
C GLN A 219 -13.70 9.37 -4.94
N THR A 220 -12.44 9.49 -4.50
CA THR A 220 -12.11 9.71 -3.08
C THR A 220 -11.22 10.94 -2.86
N GLY A 221 -10.89 11.67 -3.93
CA GLY A 221 -9.86 12.71 -3.90
C GLY A 221 -8.47 12.17 -3.53
N GLY A 222 -8.22 10.88 -3.82
CA GLY A 222 -7.00 10.16 -3.51
C GLY A 222 -6.73 9.94 -2.02
N ASN A 223 -7.75 10.04 -1.16
CA ASN A 223 -7.61 9.74 0.27
C ASN A 223 -7.59 8.22 0.55
N THR A 224 -8.35 7.47 -0.23
CA THR A 224 -8.45 6.01 -0.18
C THR A 224 -8.48 5.47 -1.61
N LEU A 225 -8.34 4.16 -1.79
CA LEU A 225 -8.60 3.50 -3.05
C LEU A 225 -10.06 3.68 -3.46
N GLY A 226 -10.30 3.75 -4.77
CA GLY A 226 -11.66 3.68 -5.32
C GLY A 226 -12.25 2.27 -5.27
N ALA A 227 -13.41 2.09 -5.89
CA ALA A 227 -14.19 0.86 -5.82
C ALA A 227 -13.43 -0.40 -6.29
N VAL A 228 -12.81 -0.37 -7.47
CA VAL A 228 -12.04 -1.51 -8.01
C VAL A 228 -10.79 -1.75 -7.18
N GLY A 229 -10.03 -0.69 -6.87
CA GLY A 229 -8.82 -0.81 -6.07
C GLY A 229 -9.07 -1.41 -4.70
N SER A 230 -10.08 -0.90 -3.99
CA SER A 230 -10.51 -1.38 -2.68
C SER A 230 -10.97 -2.82 -2.73
N SER A 231 -11.76 -3.19 -3.73
CA SER A 231 -12.24 -4.57 -3.90
C SER A 231 -11.08 -5.54 -4.07
N ILE A 232 -10.11 -5.27 -4.97
CA ILE A 232 -8.94 -6.15 -5.17
C ILE A 232 -8.15 -6.34 -3.87
N VAL A 233 -7.84 -5.24 -3.18
CA VAL A 233 -6.97 -5.25 -1.99
C VAL A 233 -7.67 -5.89 -0.80
N ALA A 234 -8.91 -5.48 -0.51
CA ALA A 234 -9.68 -5.98 0.63
C ALA A 234 -10.13 -7.43 0.44
N GLU A 235 -10.61 -7.82 -0.74
CA GLU A 235 -10.99 -9.22 -1.05
C GLU A 235 -9.82 -10.17 -0.81
N THR A 236 -8.63 -9.78 -1.30
CA THR A 236 -7.43 -10.60 -1.15
C THR A 236 -7.03 -10.70 0.31
N LEU A 237 -6.82 -9.58 1.01
CA LEU A 237 -6.30 -9.61 2.39
C LEU A 237 -7.30 -10.22 3.38
N ILE A 238 -8.59 -9.86 3.29
CA ILE A 238 -9.62 -10.43 4.16
C ILE A 238 -9.82 -11.91 3.82
N GLY A 239 -9.83 -12.27 2.54
CA GLY A 239 -9.98 -13.65 2.12
C GLY A 239 -8.81 -14.53 2.58
N LEU A 240 -7.57 -14.06 2.47
CA LEU A 240 -6.40 -14.75 3.03
C LEU A 240 -6.56 -15.00 4.54
N VAL A 241 -7.01 -13.99 5.30
CA VAL A 241 -7.23 -14.14 6.75
C VAL A 241 -8.40 -15.09 7.05
N LYS A 242 -9.51 -15.02 6.30
CA LYS A 242 -10.65 -15.93 6.48
C LYS A 242 -10.30 -17.38 6.17
N GLN A 243 -9.37 -17.63 5.25
CA GLN A 243 -8.92 -18.98 4.88
C GLN A 243 -7.90 -19.58 5.85
N ASP A 244 -7.22 -18.77 6.66
CA ASP A 244 -6.34 -19.26 7.73
C ASP A 244 -7.19 -19.78 8.91
N PRO A 245 -7.21 -21.11 9.18
CA PRO A 245 -7.99 -21.66 10.29
C PRO A 245 -7.60 -21.06 11.64
N ASN A 246 -6.35 -20.62 11.80
CA ASN A 246 -5.81 -19.99 13.00
C ASN A 246 -5.96 -18.47 13.01
N SER A 247 -6.75 -17.87 12.12
CA SER A 247 -6.94 -16.41 12.11
C SER A 247 -7.82 -15.93 13.26
N TYR A 248 -7.69 -14.63 13.59
CA TYR A 248 -8.56 -14.01 14.60
C TYR A 248 -10.04 -13.99 14.15
N LEU A 249 -10.31 -13.92 12.84
CA LEU A 249 -11.67 -13.98 12.29
C LEU A 249 -12.31 -15.36 12.48
N ASN A 250 -11.51 -16.43 12.49
CA ASN A 250 -11.99 -17.79 12.77
C ASN A 250 -12.02 -18.12 14.28
N HIS A 251 -11.55 -17.19 15.13
CA HIS A 251 -11.47 -17.34 16.58
C HIS A 251 -12.16 -16.19 17.34
N LEU A 252 -13.23 -15.61 16.79
CA LEU A 252 -13.96 -14.48 17.41
C LEU A 252 -14.53 -14.79 18.82
N HIS A 253 -14.74 -16.07 19.14
CA HIS A 253 -15.19 -16.52 20.46
C HIS A 253 -14.08 -16.51 21.52
N ASN A 254 -12.81 -16.39 21.11
CA ASN A 254 -11.68 -16.40 22.04
C ASN A 254 -11.69 -15.11 22.89
N PRO A 255 -11.52 -15.19 24.22
CA PRO A 255 -11.53 -14.01 25.11
C PRO A 255 -10.47 -12.94 24.81
N ALA A 256 -9.42 -13.28 24.06
CA ALA A 256 -8.42 -12.33 23.60
C ALA A 256 -8.92 -11.47 22.43
N VAL A 257 -9.88 -11.95 21.64
CA VAL A 257 -10.45 -11.21 20.51
C VAL A 257 -11.60 -10.34 21.04
N ARG A 258 -11.47 -9.02 20.90
CA ARG A 258 -12.48 -8.04 21.33
C ARG A 258 -12.94 -7.20 20.15
N PRO A 259 -14.16 -6.64 20.19
CA PRO A 259 -14.64 -5.73 19.15
C PRO A 259 -13.74 -4.51 18.91
N ASN A 260 -12.94 -4.14 19.91
CA ASN A 260 -12.05 -3.00 19.89
C ASN A 260 -10.56 -3.38 19.88
N GLY A 261 -10.19 -4.61 19.52
CA GLY A 261 -8.79 -5.02 19.38
C GLY A 261 -8.47 -6.43 19.90
N ILE A 262 -7.19 -6.78 19.86
CA ILE A 262 -6.69 -8.03 20.44
C ILE A 262 -6.08 -7.74 21.80
N ARG A 263 -6.63 -8.36 22.84
CA ARG A 263 -6.12 -8.29 24.21
C ARG A 263 -4.85 -9.13 24.35
N ILE A 264 -3.74 -8.49 24.69
CA ILE A 264 -2.47 -9.13 25.03
C ILE A 264 -2.24 -9.07 26.55
N PRO A 265 -2.01 -10.20 27.23
CA PRO A 265 -1.59 -10.19 28.64
C PRO A 265 -0.17 -9.62 28.77
N ARG A 266 0.07 -8.75 29.76
CA ARG A 266 1.42 -8.27 30.10
C ARG A 266 1.96 -9.05 31.29
N LEU A 267 3.28 -9.30 31.29
CA LEU A 267 4.01 -9.93 32.41
C LEU A 267 3.82 -9.12 33.72
N TYR A 268 3.75 -7.80 33.61
CA TYR A 268 3.49 -6.88 34.70
C TYR A 268 2.43 -5.85 34.28
N GLY A 269 1.42 -5.62 35.13
CA GLY A 269 0.37 -4.60 34.91
C GLY A 269 -0.90 -5.12 34.21
N ARG A 270 -1.74 -4.18 33.76
CA ARG A 270 -3.00 -4.50 33.06
C ARG A 270 -2.72 -4.97 31.64
N ALA A 271 -3.56 -5.87 31.14
CA ALA A 271 -3.52 -6.32 29.75
C ALA A 271 -3.68 -5.13 28.78
N SER A 272 -2.98 -5.15 27.66
CA SER A 272 -3.12 -4.17 26.58
C SER A 272 -4.15 -4.64 25.55
N ILE A 273 -4.82 -3.70 24.90
CA ILE A 273 -5.64 -3.96 23.73
C ILE A 273 -4.89 -3.37 22.54
N ILE A 274 -4.64 -4.21 21.52
CA ILE A 274 -4.01 -3.80 20.28
C ILE A 274 -5.10 -3.61 19.22
N ASN A 275 -5.36 -2.38 18.83
CA ASN A 275 -6.30 -2.02 17.76
C ASN A 275 -5.64 -1.33 16.58
N SER A 276 -4.48 -0.71 16.80
CA SER A 276 -3.75 0.06 15.79
C SER A 276 -2.27 -0.31 15.74
N ILE A 277 -1.56 0.17 14.72
CA ILE A 277 -0.09 0.10 14.68
C ILE A 277 0.55 0.88 15.85
N GLY A 278 -0.07 1.97 16.32
CA GLY A 278 0.37 2.73 17.49
C GLY A 278 0.36 1.90 18.77
N ASP A 279 -0.66 1.07 18.95
CA ASP A 279 -0.71 0.15 20.10
C ASP A 279 0.37 -0.92 20.03
N ILE A 280 0.68 -1.44 18.83
CA ILE A 280 1.78 -2.41 18.63
C ILE A 280 3.09 -1.78 19.09
N LEU A 281 3.39 -0.57 18.61
CA LEU A 281 4.61 0.16 18.96
C LEU A 281 4.66 0.48 20.46
N SER A 282 3.57 0.98 21.03
CA SER A 282 3.43 1.23 22.48
C SER A 282 3.61 -0.03 23.31
N CYS A 283 3.15 -1.18 22.81
CA CYS A 283 3.35 -2.47 23.47
C CYS A 283 4.81 -2.92 23.43
N ALA A 284 5.54 -2.58 22.38
CA ALA A 284 6.98 -2.83 22.24
C ALA A 284 7.86 -1.84 23.03
N GLY A 285 7.25 -0.88 23.74
CA GLY A 285 7.98 0.14 24.51
C GLY A 285 8.45 1.33 23.68
N VAL A 286 7.99 1.43 22.44
CA VAL A 286 8.20 2.60 21.58
C VAL A 286 7.17 3.66 21.94
N ARG A 287 7.61 4.91 22.08
CA ARG A 287 6.75 6.08 22.28
C ARG A 287 7.04 7.10 21.20
#